data_AF-A0A2S9FT14-F1
#
_entry.id   AF-A0A2S9FT14-F1
#
_cell.length_a   1.000
_cell.length_b   1.000
_cell.length_c   1.000
_cell.angle_alpha   90.00
_cell.angle_beta   90.00
_cell.angle_gamma   90.00
#
_symmetry.space_group_name_H-M   'P 1'
#
loop_
_entity.id
_entity.type
_entity.pdbx_description
1 polymer ?
#
loop_
_entity_poly.entity_id
_entity_poly.type
_entity_poly.pdbx_seq_one_letter_code
_entity_poly.pdbx_strand_id
1 'polypeptide(L)'
;LVPFSGKLAAEEWRSLRLAIKQETVAANIGRCLTAFEEPPSALVLAGGGALDDELMRTVGEALRGIPIVVGRANIDGVHGPRFAVARGLVA
;
A
#
# COMPACT_ATOMS: atom_id res chain seq x y z
N LEU A 1 22.83 0.14 11.23
CA LEU A 1 22.59 -0.78 10.09
C LEU A 1 22.84 -2.19 10.58
N VAL A 2 21.87 -3.09 10.42
CA VAL A 2 22.08 -4.52 10.72
C VAL A 2 22.88 -5.10 9.53
N PRO A 3 23.89 -5.95 9.75
CA PRO A 3 24.61 -6.59 8.66
C PRO A 3 23.64 -7.30 7.72
N PHE A 4 23.65 -6.90 6.45
CA PHE A 4 22.75 -7.42 5.43
C PHE A 4 23.58 -7.64 4.16
N SER A 5 23.65 -8.91 3.73
CA SER A 5 24.37 -9.46 2.56
C SER A 5 25.33 -8.52 1.80
N GLY A 6 26.61 -8.89 1.71
CA GLY A 6 27.60 -8.18 0.88
C GLY A 6 27.51 -8.46 -0.64
N LYS A 7 26.45 -9.14 -1.11
CA LYS A 7 26.31 -9.51 -2.53
C LYS A 7 25.85 -8.37 -3.44
N LEU A 8 25.12 -7.40 -2.89
CA LEU A 8 24.58 -6.25 -3.62
C LEU A 8 24.90 -4.97 -2.86
N ALA A 9 25.08 -3.87 -3.60
CA ALA A 9 25.18 -2.53 -3.03
C ALA A 9 23.86 -2.12 -2.36
N ALA A 10 23.91 -1.14 -1.46
CA ALA A 10 22.73 -0.66 -0.74
C ALA A 10 21.65 -0.11 -1.69
N GLU A 11 22.06 0.56 -2.76
CA GLU A 11 21.19 1.13 -3.79
C GLU A 11 20.50 0.05 -4.62
N GLU A 12 21.18 -1.07 -4.90
CA GLU A 12 20.59 -2.23 -5.59
C GLU A 12 19.51 -2.87 -4.72
N TRP A 13 19.79 -3.04 -3.42
CA TRP A 13 18.80 -3.53 -2.46
C TRP A 13 17.59 -2.60 -2.34
N ARG A 14 17.82 -1.29 -2.30
CA ARG A 14 16.74 -0.28 -2.28
C ARG A 14 15.89 -0.39 -3.54
N SER A 15 16.54 -0.47 -4.71
CA SER A 15 15.86 -0.56 -6.00
C SER A 15 15.00 -1.82 -6.09
N LEU A 16 15.54 -2.97 -5.69
CA LEU A 16 14.80 -4.24 -5.64
C LEU A 16 13.62 -4.18 -4.68
N ARG A 17 13.81 -3.61 -3.48
CA ARG A 17 12.73 -3.46 -2.49
C ARG A 17 11.57 -2.62 -3.03
N LEU A 18 11.87 -1.52 -3.72
CA LEU A 18 10.84 -0.66 -4.34
C LEU A 18 10.15 -1.37 -5.49
N ALA A 19 10.92 -1.99 -6.39
CA ALA A 19 10.39 -2.72 -7.54
C ALA A 19 9.43 -3.84 -7.10
N ILE A 20 9.78 -4.63 -6.08
CA ILE A 20 8.90 -5.70 -5.57
C ILE A 20 7.58 -5.12 -5.05
N LYS A 21 7.60 -4.00 -4.32
CA LYS A 21 6.37 -3.36 -3.82
C LYS A 21 5.46 -2.91 -4.98
N GLN A 22 6.05 -2.40 -6.05
CA GLN A 22 5.34 -1.95 -7.25
C GLN A 22 4.74 -3.13 -8.03
N GLU A 23 5.57 -4.10 -8.39
CA GLU A 23 5.20 -5.25 -9.23
C GLU A 23 4.24 -6.24 -8.54
N THR A 24 4.15 -6.18 -7.20
CA THR A 24 3.24 -7.03 -6.43
C THR A 24 2.01 -6.26 -5.97
N VAL A 25 2.13 -5.45 -4.92
CA VAL A 25 0.99 -4.85 -4.23
C VAL A 25 0.35 -3.76 -5.08
N ALA A 26 1.13 -2.83 -5.64
CA ALA A 26 0.55 -1.75 -6.44
C ALA A 26 -0.09 -2.28 -7.73
N ALA A 27 0.59 -3.19 -8.44
CA ALA A 27 0.02 -3.87 -9.61
C ALA A 27 -1.26 -4.65 -9.27
N ASN A 28 -1.29 -5.36 -8.14
CA ASN A 28 -2.50 -6.04 -7.67
C ASN A 28 -3.67 -5.09 -7.42
N ILE A 29 -3.42 -3.95 -6.78
CA ILE A 29 -4.45 -2.95 -6.56
C ILE A 29 -4.99 -2.44 -7.90
N GLY A 30 -4.11 -2.15 -8.86
CA GLY A 30 -4.52 -1.79 -10.23
C GLY A 30 -5.43 -2.85 -10.86
N ARG A 31 -5.09 -4.13 -10.71
CA ARG A 31 -5.96 -5.25 -11.17
C ARG A 31 -7.29 -5.33 -10.42
N CYS A 32 -7.31 -5.08 -9.12
CA CYS A 32 -8.57 -5.06 -8.36
C CYS A 32 -9.47 -3.90 -8.81
N LEU A 33 -8.90 -2.75 -9.16
CA LEU A 33 -9.66 -1.59 -9.62
C LEU A 33 -10.34 -1.84 -10.97
N THR A 34 -9.83 -2.72 -11.83
CA THR A 34 -10.51 -3.08 -13.09
C THR A 34 -11.79 -3.90 -12.87
N ALA A 35 -12.05 -4.37 -11.65
CA ALA A 35 -13.30 -5.07 -11.32
C ALA A 35 -14.48 -4.12 -11.10
N PHE A 36 -14.24 -2.80 -11.01
CA PHE A 36 -15.28 -1.79 -10.85
C PHE A 36 -15.61 -1.17 -12.21
N GLU A 37 -16.89 -0.92 -12.48
CA GLU A 37 -17.34 -0.22 -13.69
C GLU A 37 -16.83 1.24 -13.70
N GLU A 38 -16.81 1.87 -12.53
CA GLU A 38 -16.29 3.22 -12.30
C GLU A 38 -15.27 3.22 -11.16
N PRO A 39 -14.20 4.04 -11.24
CA PRO A 39 -13.22 4.12 -10.16
C PRO A 39 -13.86 4.70 -8.89
N PRO A 40 -13.61 4.11 -7.71
CA PRO A 40 -14.09 4.68 -6.46
C PRO A 40 -13.39 6.03 -6.18
N SER A 41 -14.05 6.90 -5.44
CA SER A 41 -13.49 8.21 -5.06
C SER A 41 -12.31 8.10 -4.08
N ALA A 42 -12.25 7.02 -3.30
CA ALA A 42 -11.19 6.78 -2.33
C ALA A 42 -10.81 5.29 -2.24
N LEU A 43 -9.51 5.04 -2.09
CA LEU A 43 -8.90 3.78 -1.70
C LEU A 43 -8.22 3.96 -0.35
N VAL A 44 -8.62 3.17 0.63
CA VAL A 44 -8.02 3.19 1.96
C VAL A 44 -7.28 1.87 2.21
N LEU A 45 -5.96 1.93 2.42
CA LEU A 45 -5.15 0.75 2.74
C LEU A 45 -5.20 0.44 4.24
N ALA A 46 -5.68 -0.77 4.55
CA ALA A 46 -5.64 -1.37 5.88
C ALA A 46 -4.71 -2.59 5.90
N GLY A 47 -4.49 -3.16 7.09
CA GLY A 47 -3.62 -4.33 7.31
C GLY A 47 -2.16 -3.96 7.54
N GLY A 48 -1.32 -4.99 7.76
CA GLY A 48 0.08 -4.81 8.14
C GLY A 48 0.92 -4.05 7.13
N GLY A 49 0.70 -4.30 5.83
CA GLY A 49 1.44 -3.63 4.74
C GLY A 49 1.22 -2.11 4.72
N ALA A 50 0.04 -1.63 5.13
CA ALA A 50 -0.25 -0.20 5.14
C ALA A 50 0.62 0.62 6.10
N LEU A 51 1.32 -0.04 7.05
CA LEU A 51 2.29 0.61 7.96
C LEU A 51 3.62 0.96 7.27
N ASP A 52 3.87 0.44 6.06
CA ASP A 52 5.07 0.72 5.29
C ASP A 52 4.88 2.00 4.46
N ASP A 53 5.62 3.07 4.78
CA ASP A 53 5.53 4.36 4.09
C ASP A 53 6.01 4.28 2.63
N GLU A 54 7.00 3.41 2.34
CA GLU A 54 7.46 3.16 0.97
C GLU A 54 6.34 2.50 0.15
N LEU A 55 5.59 1.56 0.75
CA LEU A 55 4.45 0.94 0.08
C LEU A 55 3.34 1.95 -0.19
N MET A 56 2.97 2.77 0.81
CA MET A 56 1.95 3.81 0.64
C MET A 56 2.29 4.77 -0.50
N ARG A 57 3.55 5.21 -0.58
CA ARG A 57 4.03 6.06 -1.68
C ARG A 57 4.03 5.34 -3.02
N THR A 58 4.49 4.09 -3.06
CA THR A 58 4.51 3.28 -4.30
C THR A 58 3.11 3.11 -4.87
N VAL A 59 2.11 2.83 -4.02
CA VAL A 59 0.71 2.72 -4.44
C VAL A 59 0.16 4.06 -4.92
N GLY A 60 0.42 5.15 -4.18
CA GLY A 60 -0.01 6.49 -4.60
C GLY A 60 0.60 6.94 -5.93
N GLU A 61 1.87 6.59 -6.18
CA GLU A 61 2.54 6.86 -7.47
C GLU A 61 1.94 6.02 -8.61
N ALA A 62 1.70 4.72 -8.38
CA ALA A 62 1.11 3.84 -9.38
C ALA A 62 -0.31 4.23 -9.80
N LEU A 63 -1.08 4.85 -8.90
CA LEU A 63 -2.47 5.25 -9.15
C LEU A 63 -2.64 6.74 -9.48
N ARG A 64 -1.55 7.51 -9.64
CA ARG A 64 -1.58 8.97 -9.85
C ARG A 64 -2.45 9.41 -11.04
N GLY A 65 -2.60 8.58 -12.06
CA GLY A 65 -3.40 8.87 -13.25
C GLY A 65 -4.89 8.57 -13.11
N ILE A 66 -5.33 8.02 -11.98
CA ILE A 66 -6.73 7.63 -11.72
C ILE A 66 -7.32 8.66 -10.75
N PRO A 67 -8.57 9.13 -10.95
CA PRO A 67 -9.21 10.11 -10.08
C PRO A 67 -9.67 9.49 -8.75
N ILE A 68 -8.71 8.95 -7.99
CA ILE A 68 -8.92 8.25 -6.71
C ILE A 68 -8.00 8.84 -5.63
N VAL A 69 -8.55 9.07 -4.45
CA VAL A 69 -7.75 9.45 -3.28
C VAL A 69 -7.18 8.19 -2.64
N VAL A 70 -5.86 8.08 -2.55
CA VAL A 70 -5.19 6.97 -1.86
C VAL A 70 -4.80 7.39 -0.45
N GLY A 71 -5.26 6.64 0.56
CA GLY A 71 -5.00 6.94 1.98
C GLY A 71 -4.64 5.72 2.80
N ARG A 72 -3.89 5.94 3.89
CA ARG A 72 -3.71 4.94 4.96
C ARG A 72 -4.95 4.97 5.86
N ALA A 73 -5.50 3.81 6.19
CA ALA A 73 -6.61 3.73 7.15
C ALA A 73 -6.20 4.30 8.52
N ASN A 74 -7.15 5.00 9.15
CA ASN A 74 -7.11 5.31 10.57
C ASN A 74 -8.46 4.97 11.20
N ILE A 75 -8.65 3.69 11.52
CA ILE A 75 -9.92 3.16 12.00
C ILE A 75 -10.28 3.78 13.35
N ASP A 76 -11.49 4.32 13.45
CA ASP A 76 -12.03 5.13 14.57
C ASP A 76 -11.14 6.33 14.97
N GLY A 77 -10.19 6.74 14.13
CA GLY A 77 -9.22 7.77 14.48
C GLY A 77 -8.11 7.34 15.44
N VAL A 78 -8.14 6.11 15.97
CA VAL A 78 -7.24 5.66 17.06
C VAL A 78 -6.50 4.36 16.76
N HIS A 79 -6.94 3.55 15.80
CA HIS A 79 -6.38 2.23 15.53
C HIS A 79 -5.39 2.19 14.36
N GLY A 80 -5.21 3.30 13.64
CA GLY A 80 -4.42 3.30 12.41
C GLY A 80 -5.01 2.30 11.39
N PRO A 81 -4.18 1.59 10.60
CA PRO A 81 -4.68 0.69 9.57
C PRO A 81 -5.13 -0.69 10.08
N ARG A 82 -5.37 -0.83 11.38
CA ARG A 82 -5.77 -2.10 12.00
C ARG A 82 -7.26 -2.11 12.35
N PHE A 83 -7.78 -3.28 12.74
CA PHE A 83 -9.14 -3.45 13.25
C PHE A 83 -10.28 -3.12 12.28
N ALA A 84 -10.02 -2.86 11.00
CA ALA A 84 -11.06 -2.54 10.01
C ALA A 84 -12.21 -3.56 10.02
N VAL A 85 -11.89 -4.86 9.93
CA VAL A 85 -12.90 -5.94 9.96
C VAL A 85 -13.55 -6.07 11.34
N ALA A 86 -12.74 -6.09 12.41
CA ALA A 86 -13.24 -6.26 13.77
C ALA A 86 -14.23 -5.16 14.17
N ARG A 87 -13.96 -3.90 13.79
CA ARG A 87 -14.85 -2.76 14.04
C ARG A 87 -16.09 -2.80 13.17
N GLY A 88 -15.97 -3.21 11.90
CA GLY A 88 -17.12 -3.38 11.01
C GLY A 88 -18.12 -4.45 11.45
N LEU A 89 -17.71 -5.42 12.28
CA LEU A 89 -18.60 -6.46 12.82
C LEU A 89 -19.41 -6.02 14.05
N VAL A 90 -19.00 -4.97 14.75
CA VAL A 90 -19.60 -4.53 16.01
C VAL A 90 -20.24 -3.14 15.94
N ALA A 91 -20.13 -2.47 14.79
CA ALA A 91 -20.69 -1.14 14.54
C ALA A 91 -22.15 -1.21 14.08
#